data_AF-A0A3B4CLI5-F1
#
_entry.id   AF-A0A3B4CLI5-F1
#
_cell.length_a   1.000
_cell.length_b   1.000
_cell.length_c   1.000
_cell.angle_alpha   90.00
_cell.angle_beta   90.00
_cell.angle_gamma   90.00
#
_symmetry.space_group_name_H-M   'P 1'
#
loop_
_entity.id
_entity.type
_entity.pdbx_description
1 polymer ?
#
loop_
_entity_poly.entity_id
_entity_poly.type
_entity_poly.pdbx_seq_one_letter_code
_entity_poly.pdbx_strand_id
1 'polypeptide(L)'
;MAALKESAELAGGQDCILEPLCFPEQLSDSVSLASSDDCCLVSCVFCSHLAPLSDKDQLLKHLVLDHKLVIADIKLIADFPKYMLYWKKRFTEQPITDFCSVIKTNSEGPAELQENYFLLCDVLPEDRILREQLQQKRLEEVLEQQQKERNDTSFQRTCMFCNEDFTGNRSVLLNHMAREHSFSIGLPDNIVYCTEFLDALERKLDNMQCFYCEKIFRDKTTLKDHMRKKQHRRINANNHDYDRFYVINYLELGKTWEEVLSEDDRELLKDDDDSDWSDWQAHPVCAVCLFCEQQEENMEKICTHMQEAHKFDLHKLKTELNLKFYQQVKLVNYIRRELHQCRCYGCQKKLETKEEVVQHMMEAGHVMQIPEISHWDQPQYYFPTYENDALLTALSDSESESEGADHSSDVPVFPEDISNLKAIKQNSVLNKLLKDRGSSS
;
A
#
# COMPACT_ATOMS: atom_id res chain seq x y z
N MET A 1 -49.87 -46.98 29.07
CA MET A 1 -48.86 -47.26 28.03
C MET A 1 -48.12 -45.95 27.79
N ALA A 2 -47.04 -45.72 28.54
CA ALA A 2 -45.63 -45.88 28.13
C ALA A 2 -45.13 -44.59 27.42
N ALA A 3 -44.39 -43.70 28.11
CA ALA A 3 -42.93 -43.72 28.39
C ALA A 3 -42.11 -43.17 27.20
N LEU A 4 -41.52 -41.97 27.31
CA LEU A 4 -40.16 -41.65 27.80
C LEU A 4 -39.02 -42.37 27.06
N LYS A 5 -38.17 -41.64 26.31
CA LYS A 5 -36.74 -41.43 26.65
C LYS A 5 -35.96 -40.58 25.65
N GLU A 6 -35.04 -39.82 26.23
CA GLU A 6 -33.98 -38.96 25.69
C GLU A 6 -32.90 -39.71 24.92
N SER A 7 -32.09 -38.95 24.16
CA SER A 7 -30.62 -39.02 24.02
C SER A 7 -30.18 -37.87 23.09
N ALA A 8 -29.06 -37.17 23.17
CA ALA A 8 -28.05 -36.83 24.18
C ALA A 8 -27.05 -35.93 23.41
N GLU A 9 -26.40 -35.02 24.14
CA GLU A 9 -25.49 -33.96 23.65
C GLU A 9 -24.24 -34.51 22.94
N LEU A 10 -23.66 -33.70 22.04
CA LEU A 10 -22.22 -33.67 21.79
C LEU A 10 -21.79 -32.21 21.64
N ALA A 11 -21.29 -31.69 22.76
CA ALA A 11 -20.58 -30.43 22.88
C ALA A 11 -19.25 -30.48 22.09
N GLY A 12 -18.91 -29.37 21.46
CA GLY A 12 -17.65 -29.18 20.75
C GLY A 12 -17.54 -27.72 20.27
N GLY A 13 -17.57 -26.77 21.20
CA GLY A 13 -17.22 -25.39 20.89
C GLY A 13 -15.72 -25.32 20.63
N GLN A 14 -15.34 -25.18 19.36
CA GLN A 14 -13.95 -24.99 18.95
C GLN A 14 -13.46 -23.61 19.39
N ASP A 15 -12.41 -23.59 20.20
CA ASP A 15 -11.63 -22.40 20.51
C ASP A 15 -10.90 -21.92 19.25
N CYS A 16 -11.53 -21.06 18.47
CA CYS A 16 -10.95 -20.47 17.26
C CYS A 16 -10.88 -18.95 17.40
N ILE A 17 -9.78 -18.44 17.97
CA ILE A 17 -9.30 -17.10 17.60
C ILE A 17 -8.06 -17.39 16.76
N LEU A 18 -8.23 -17.38 15.44
CA LEU A 18 -7.14 -17.58 14.48
C LEU A 18 -6.73 -16.26 13.80
N GLU A 19 -7.41 -15.15 14.10
CA GLU A 19 -7.12 -13.82 13.55
C GLU A 19 -7.14 -12.77 14.66
N PRO A 20 -6.18 -11.82 14.67
CA PRO A 20 -6.15 -10.71 15.63
C PRO A 20 -7.45 -9.88 15.60
N LEU A 21 -7.97 -9.49 16.77
CA LEU A 21 -9.20 -8.71 16.85
C LEU A 21 -8.90 -7.21 16.68
N CYS A 22 -9.66 -6.51 15.84
CA CYS A 22 -9.57 -5.05 15.71
C CYS A 22 -10.44 -4.35 16.76
N PHE A 23 -10.06 -3.15 17.18
CA PHE A 23 -10.95 -2.26 17.92
C PHE A 23 -12.03 -1.68 16.97
N PRO A 24 -13.25 -1.36 17.46
CA PRO A 24 -14.32 -0.87 16.58
C PRO A 24 -14.00 0.51 15.98
N GLU A 25 -13.83 0.60 14.65
CA GLU A 25 -13.70 1.85 13.89
C GLU A 25 -14.82 1.97 12.84
N GLN A 26 -15.40 3.17 12.67
CA GLN A 26 -16.50 3.45 11.74
C GLN A 26 -15.96 3.90 10.37
N LEU A 27 -16.30 3.16 9.30
CA LEU A 27 -16.01 3.51 7.90
C LEU A 27 -17.28 3.99 7.17
N SER A 28 -17.12 4.91 6.21
CA SER A 28 -18.20 5.34 5.29
C SER A 28 -17.76 5.37 3.83
N ASP A 29 -18.73 5.05 2.96
CA ASP A 29 -18.65 4.40 1.65
C ASP A 29 -18.20 5.22 0.42
N SER A 30 -17.85 4.44 -0.61
CA SER A 30 -17.42 4.78 -1.97
C SER A 30 -18.58 4.94 -2.98
N VAL A 31 -18.34 5.66 -4.09
CA VAL A 31 -19.20 5.62 -5.30
C VAL A 31 -18.35 5.61 -6.58
N SER A 32 -18.62 4.64 -7.44
CA SER A 32 -17.97 4.34 -8.73
C SER A 32 -18.49 5.20 -9.89
N LEU A 33 -17.70 5.46 -10.94
CA LEU A 33 -18.21 5.46 -12.34
C LEU A 33 -17.13 5.41 -13.45
N ALA A 34 -17.18 4.29 -14.19
CA ALA A 34 -16.94 3.99 -15.61
C ALA A 34 -16.06 4.88 -16.53
N SER A 35 -15.11 4.18 -17.17
CA SER A 35 -14.27 4.53 -18.32
C SER A 35 -14.94 4.32 -19.68
N SER A 36 -14.58 5.12 -20.70
CA SER A 36 -14.42 4.65 -22.09
C SER A 36 -13.80 5.75 -22.97
N ASP A 37 -12.70 5.41 -23.63
CA ASP A 37 -11.91 6.23 -24.56
C ASP A 37 -12.37 5.95 -26.01
N ASP A 38 -12.65 6.99 -26.81
CA ASP A 38 -12.63 6.93 -28.29
C ASP A 38 -12.78 8.34 -28.90
N CYS A 39 -11.79 8.76 -29.70
CA CYS A 39 -11.73 10.00 -30.49
C CYS A 39 -12.19 11.29 -29.78
N CYS A 40 -11.46 11.70 -28.74
CA CYS A 40 -11.74 12.93 -28.00
C CYS A 40 -11.46 14.19 -28.84
N LEU A 41 -12.50 14.78 -29.43
CA LEU A 41 -12.49 16.15 -29.94
C LEU A 41 -12.56 17.13 -28.76
N VAL A 42 -11.72 18.15 -28.76
CA VAL A 42 -11.72 19.20 -27.73
C VAL A 42 -12.30 20.47 -28.32
N SER A 43 -13.33 21.01 -27.66
CA SER A 43 -13.94 22.27 -28.07
C SER A 43 -13.24 23.47 -27.46
N CYS A 44 -13.19 24.56 -28.20
CA CYS A 44 -12.83 25.87 -27.66
C CYS A 44 -13.78 26.26 -26.50
N VAL A 45 -13.21 27.02 -25.56
CA VAL A 45 -13.88 27.52 -24.36
C VAL A 45 -14.93 28.59 -24.70
N PHE A 46 -14.70 29.36 -25.76
CA PHE A 46 -15.54 30.51 -26.12
C PHE A 46 -16.35 30.32 -27.40
N CYS A 47 -15.99 29.38 -28.27
CA CYS A 47 -16.67 29.19 -29.55
C CYS A 47 -16.87 27.71 -29.91
N SER A 48 -17.55 27.48 -31.02
CA SER A 48 -17.86 26.14 -31.53
C SER A 48 -16.70 25.46 -32.28
N HIS A 49 -15.48 26.02 -32.22
CA HIS A 49 -14.31 25.40 -32.82
C HIS A 49 -13.98 24.09 -32.11
N LEU A 50 -13.72 23.03 -32.88
CA LEU A 50 -13.38 21.69 -32.41
C LEU A 50 -12.03 21.31 -33.01
N ALA A 51 -11.10 20.89 -32.15
CA ALA A 51 -9.80 20.40 -32.56
C ALA A 51 -9.61 18.95 -32.08
N PRO A 52 -8.97 18.08 -32.87
CA PRO A 52 -8.56 16.76 -32.41
C PRO A 52 -7.55 16.88 -31.25
N LEU A 53 -7.61 15.99 -30.25
CA LEU A 53 -6.64 15.96 -29.15
C LEU A 53 -5.19 15.78 -29.63
N SER A 54 -4.99 15.16 -30.80
CA SER A 54 -3.67 15.00 -31.43
C SER A 54 -3.06 16.32 -31.92
N ASP A 55 -3.85 17.40 -32.04
CA ASP A 55 -3.42 18.70 -32.53
C ASP A 55 -3.78 19.82 -31.54
N LYS A 56 -3.31 19.66 -30.30
CA LYS A 56 -3.50 20.65 -29.22
C LYS A 56 -2.96 22.02 -29.62
N ASP A 57 -1.85 22.05 -30.38
CA ASP A 57 -1.19 23.28 -30.80
C ASP A 57 -2.08 24.17 -31.68
N GLN A 58 -2.91 23.58 -32.56
CA GLN A 58 -3.88 24.36 -33.32
C GLN A 58 -4.95 24.99 -32.43
N LEU A 59 -5.46 24.26 -31.44
CA LEU A 59 -6.44 24.81 -30.50
C LEU A 59 -5.86 25.94 -29.65
N LEU A 60 -4.62 25.77 -29.16
CA LEU A 60 -3.93 26.79 -28.39
C LEU A 60 -3.67 28.05 -29.21
N LYS A 61 -3.25 27.90 -30.47
CA LYS A 61 -3.13 29.04 -31.41
C LYS A 61 -4.47 29.76 -31.60
N HIS A 62 -5.56 29.02 -31.76
CA HIS A 62 -6.90 29.58 -31.87
C HIS A 62 -7.30 30.37 -30.60
N LEU A 63 -7.05 29.83 -29.40
CA LEU A 63 -7.31 30.54 -28.14
C LEU A 63 -6.52 31.85 -28.02
N VAL A 64 -5.26 31.86 -28.45
CA VAL A 64 -4.41 33.06 -28.38
C VAL A 64 -4.81 34.10 -29.41
N LEU A 65 -5.09 33.70 -30.66
CA LEU A 65 -5.37 34.63 -31.76
C LEU A 65 -6.79 35.18 -31.72
N ASP A 66 -7.79 34.32 -31.51
CA ASP A 66 -9.21 34.71 -31.62
C ASP A 66 -9.81 35.13 -30.27
N HIS A 67 -9.28 34.59 -29.16
CA HIS A 67 -9.84 34.81 -27.83
C HIS A 67 -8.87 35.46 -26.83
N LYS A 68 -7.61 35.72 -27.25
CA LYS A 68 -6.55 36.32 -26.41
C LYS A 68 -6.35 35.58 -25.07
N LEU A 69 -6.67 34.28 -25.02
CA LEU A 69 -6.48 33.42 -23.85
C LEU A 69 -5.19 32.62 -24.01
N VAL A 70 -4.38 32.64 -22.96
CA VAL A 70 -3.13 31.86 -22.83
C VAL A 70 -3.29 30.92 -21.64
N ILE A 71 -3.02 29.62 -21.84
CA ILE A 71 -2.97 28.63 -20.76
C ILE A 71 -1.51 28.31 -20.48
N ALA A 72 -1.06 28.53 -19.25
CA ALA A 72 0.30 28.18 -18.81
C ALA A 72 0.45 26.67 -18.58
N ASP A 73 1.68 26.18 -18.72
CA ASP A 73 2.13 24.85 -18.31
C ASP A 73 1.20 23.69 -18.70
N ILE A 74 0.80 23.68 -19.97
CA ILE A 74 -0.16 22.71 -20.52
C ILE A 74 0.31 21.25 -20.35
N LYS A 75 1.63 21.04 -20.27
CA LYS A 75 2.24 19.72 -20.00
C LYS A 75 1.82 19.16 -18.63
N LEU A 76 1.48 20.03 -17.67
CA LEU A 76 1.06 19.66 -16.32
C LEU A 76 -0.44 19.36 -16.23
N ILE A 77 -1.20 19.53 -17.31
CA ILE A 77 -2.64 19.25 -17.32
C ILE A 77 -2.86 17.78 -17.63
N ALA A 78 -3.28 17.03 -16.60
CA ALA A 78 -3.51 15.59 -16.67
C ALA A 78 -4.55 15.17 -17.73
N ASP A 79 -5.67 15.91 -17.80
CA ASP A 79 -6.78 15.65 -18.73
C ASP A 79 -7.22 16.98 -19.37
N PHE A 80 -6.63 17.28 -20.53
CA PHE A 80 -6.89 18.51 -21.26
C PHE A 80 -8.35 18.66 -21.76
N PRO A 81 -9.02 17.61 -22.29
CA PRO A 81 -10.44 17.68 -22.61
C PRO A 81 -11.34 18.08 -21.44
N LYS A 82 -11.19 17.41 -20.28
CA LYS A 82 -12.01 17.72 -19.08
C LYS A 82 -11.70 19.12 -18.56
N TYR A 83 -10.43 19.52 -18.58
CA TYR A 83 -9.99 20.88 -18.24
C TYR A 83 -10.70 21.95 -19.09
N MET A 84 -10.70 21.77 -20.42
CA MET A 84 -11.34 22.71 -21.34
C MET A 84 -12.86 22.77 -21.16
N LEU A 85 -13.49 21.63 -20.87
CA LEU A 85 -14.93 21.56 -20.61
C LEU A 85 -15.31 22.26 -19.31
N TYR A 86 -14.49 22.13 -18.26
CA TYR A 86 -14.67 22.84 -17.00
C TYR A 86 -14.65 24.36 -17.22
N TRP A 87 -13.59 24.88 -17.84
CA TRP A 87 -13.46 26.31 -18.11
C TRP A 87 -14.55 26.84 -19.04
N LYS A 88 -15.02 26.01 -19.98
CA LYS A 88 -16.12 26.37 -20.88
C LYS A 88 -17.39 26.65 -20.11
N LYS A 89 -17.67 25.85 -19.08
CA LYS A 89 -18.80 26.08 -18.18
C LYS A 89 -18.55 27.30 -17.30
N ARG A 90 -17.40 27.40 -16.64
CA ARG A 90 -17.12 28.48 -15.66
C ARG A 90 -17.10 29.88 -16.30
N PHE A 91 -16.58 30.03 -17.52
CA PHE A 91 -16.61 31.31 -18.24
C PHE A 91 -17.99 31.72 -18.77
N THR A 92 -18.97 30.81 -18.79
CA THR A 92 -20.37 31.19 -19.05
C THR A 92 -21.07 31.72 -17.80
N GLU A 93 -20.57 31.39 -16.60
CA GLU A 93 -21.17 31.78 -15.32
C GLU A 93 -20.63 33.13 -14.81
N GLN A 94 -19.33 33.39 -14.97
CA GLN A 94 -18.63 34.56 -14.44
C GLN A 94 -17.63 35.12 -15.46
N PRO A 95 -17.29 36.42 -15.40
CA PRO A 95 -16.38 37.03 -16.34
C PRO A 95 -14.96 36.48 -16.21
N ILE A 96 -14.27 36.34 -17.33
CA ILE A 96 -12.90 35.80 -17.43
C ILE A 96 -11.88 36.55 -16.56
N THR A 97 -12.12 37.82 -16.22
CA THR A 97 -11.24 38.64 -15.37
C THR A 97 -11.11 38.14 -13.94
N ASP A 98 -12.08 37.35 -13.47
CA ASP A 98 -12.10 36.85 -12.10
C ASP A 98 -11.22 35.60 -11.95
N PHE A 99 -10.89 34.95 -13.07
CA PHE A 99 -10.16 33.68 -13.11
C PHE A 99 -8.89 33.70 -13.97
N CYS A 100 -8.56 34.85 -14.57
CA CYS A 100 -7.38 35.00 -15.41
C CYS A 100 -6.61 36.25 -15.02
N SER A 101 -5.29 36.14 -14.99
CA SER A 101 -4.41 37.30 -14.89
C SER A 101 -4.44 38.09 -16.19
N VAL A 102 -4.70 39.39 -16.12
CA VAL A 102 -4.76 40.25 -17.31
C VAL A 102 -3.38 40.79 -17.64
N ILE A 103 -2.84 40.39 -18.79
CA ILE A 103 -1.60 40.90 -19.35
C ILE A 103 -1.95 41.97 -20.39
N LYS A 104 -1.52 43.21 -20.15
CA LYS A 104 -1.67 44.30 -21.12
C LYS A 104 -0.42 44.35 -21.98
N THR A 105 -0.57 44.18 -23.30
CA THR A 105 0.52 44.48 -24.23
C THR A 105 0.53 45.97 -24.53
N ASN A 106 1.74 46.53 -24.70
CA ASN A 106 1.96 47.92 -25.10
C ASN A 106 1.48 48.97 -24.07
N SER A 107 1.82 48.75 -22.78
CA SER A 107 1.44 49.60 -21.63
C SER A 107 1.77 51.09 -21.78
N GLU A 108 2.74 51.42 -22.63
CA GLU A 108 3.20 52.79 -22.91
C GLU A 108 2.74 53.34 -24.28
N GLY A 109 2.00 52.54 -25.06
CA GLY A 109 1.49 52.90 -26.39
C GLY A 109 0.09 53.54 -26.38
N PRO A 110 -0.38 54.06 -27.55
CA PRO A 110 -1.73 54.62 -27.70
C PRO A 110 -2.81 53.62 -27.27
N ALA A 111 -3.88 54.10 -26.63
CA ALA A 111 -4.96 53.26 -26.10
C ALA A 111 -5.62 52.34 -27.15
N GLU A 112 -5.56 52.70 -28.44
CA GLU A 112 -6.09 51.93 -29.56
C GLU A 112 -5.25 50.68 -29.92
N LEU A 113 -4.01 50.59 -29.44
CA LEU A 113 -3.08 49.47 -29.67
C LEU A 113 -2.85 48.64 -28.41
N GLN A 114 -3.52 48.96 -27.30
CA GLN A 114 -3.43 48.20 -26.06
C GLN A 114 -4.36 46.99 -26.15
N GLU A 115 -3.77 45.79 -26.10
CA GLU A 115 -4.53 44.55 -26.11
C GLU A 115 -4.41 43.85 -24.75
N ASN A 116 -5.54 43.35 -24.25
CA ASN A 116 -5.58 42.56 -23.03
C ASN A 116 -5.54 41.08 -23.41
N TYR A 117 -4.52 40.37 -22.92
CA TYR A 117 -4.43 38.92 -22.93
C TYR A 117 -4.83 38.39 -21.54
N PHE A 118 -5.50 37.25 -21.52
CA PHE A 118 -5.94 36.58 -20.29
C PHE A 118 -5.07 35.35 -20.08
N LEU A 119 -4.31 35.31 -18.99
CA LEU A 119 -3.45 34.19 -18.63
C LEU A 119 -4.11 33.34 -17.55
N LEU A 120 -4.20 32.04 -17.84
CA LEU A 120 -4.71 31.02 -16.96
C LEU A 120 -3.52 30.18 -16.46
N CYS A 121 -3.22 30.28 -15.17
CA CYS A 121 -2.04 29.68 -14.55
C CYS A 121 -2.31 29.10 -13.16
N ASP A 122 -1.42 28.21 -12.74
CA ASP A 122 -1.39 27.49 -11.46
C ASP A 122 -1.23 28.39 -10.22
N VAL A 123 -0.81 29.64 -10.41
CA VAL A 123 -0.82 30.66 -9.35
C VAL A 123 -2.25 31.00 -8.93
N LEU A 124 -3.25 30.77 -9.79
CA LEU A 124 -4.65 31.03 -9.48
C LEU A 124 -5.26 29.84 -8.74
N PRO A 125 -5.94 30.08 -7.60
CA PRO A 125 -6.36 29.01 -6.69
C PRO A 125 -7.32 28.02 -7.35
N GLU A 126 -8.26 28.51 -8.16
CA GLU A 126 -9.23 27.63 -8.82
C GLU A 126 -8.61 26.77 -9.93
N ASP A 127 -7.69 27.34 -10.71
CA ASP A 127 -7.00 26.62 -11.77
C ASP A 127 -6.05 25.56 -11.18
N ARG A 128 -5.39 25.89 -10.06
CA ARG A 128 -4.58 24.94 -9.29
C ARG A 128 -5.41 23.77 -8.78
N ILE A 129 -6.51 24.05 -8.08
CA ILE A 129 -7.41 23.01 -7.54
C ILE A 129 -7.92 22.12 -8.67
N LEU A 130 -8.30 22.69 -9.82
CA LEU A 130 -8.75 21.91 -10.97
C LEU A 130 -7.64 20.99 -11.51
N ARG A 131 -6.40 21.49 -11.67
CA ARG A 131 -5.27 20.66 -12.12
C ARG A 131 -5.00 19.52 -11.13
N GLU A 132 -4.99 19.81 -9.83
CA GLU A 132 -4.82 18.83 -8.76
C GLU A 132 -5.92 17.76 -8.81
N GLN A 133 -7.19 18.15 -8.94
CA GLN A 133 -8.33 17.22 -9.03
C GLN A 133 -8.26 16.32 -10.27
N LEU A 134 -7.90 16.88 -11.43
CA LEU A 134 -7.77 16.10 -12.66
C LEU A 134 -6.59 15.12 -12.58
N GLN A 135 -5.49 15.52 -11.93
CA GLN A 135 -4.34 14.66 -11.68
C GLN A 135 -4.70 13.54 -10.70
N GLN A 136 -5.33 13.86 -9.57
CA GLN A 136 -5.77 12.87 -8.58
C GLN A 136 -6.68 11.82 -9.22
N LYS A 137 -7.67 12.26 -10.01
CA LYS A 137 -8.55 11.35 -10.72
C LYS A 137 -7.78 10.44 -11.69
N ARG A 138 -6.81 10.99 -12.43
CA ARG A 138 -5.97 10.20 -13.34
C ARG A 138 -5.10 9.20 -12.57
N LEU A 139 -4.56 9.59 -11.42
CA LEU A 139 -3.77 8.71 -10.56
C LEU A 139 -4.63 7.55 -10.03
N GLU A 140 -5.85 7.84 -9.56
CA GLU A 140 -6.81 6.81 -9.13
C GLU A 140 -7.11 5.80 -10.26
N GLU A 141 -7.38 6.28 -11.47
CA GLU A 141 -7.60 5.43 -12.66
C GLU A 141 -6.38 4.53 -12.96
N VAL A 142 -5.17 5.08 -12.84
CA VAL A 142 -3.90 4.37 -13.08
C VAL A 142 -3.63 3.33 -11.99
N LEU A 143 -3.88 3.64 -10.72
CA LEU A 143 -3.75 2.70 -9.61
C LEU A 143 -4.78 1.57 -9.68
N GLU A 144 -6.01 1.87 -10.09
CA GLU A 144 -7.03 0.85 -10.34
C GLU A 144 -6.58 -0.10 -11.47
N GLN A 145 -6.05 0.45 -12.56
CA GLN A 145 -5.50 -0.34 -13.66
C GLN A 145 -4.30 -1.18 -13.22
N GLN A 146 -3.39 -0.61 -12.42
CA GLN A 146 -2.27 -1.34 -11.83
C GLN A 146 -2.78 -2.53 -10.99
N GLN A 147 -3.78 -2.31 -10.14
CA GLN A 147 -4.35 -3.38 -9.30
C GLN A 147 -5.03 -4.47 -10.13
N LYS A 148 -5.74 -4.10 -11.21
CA LYS A 148 -6.31 -5.04 -12.17
C LYS A 148 -5.21 -5.91 -12.79
N GLU A 149 -4.11 -5.30 -13.25
CA GLU A 149 -2.98 -6.02 -13.84
C GLU A 149 -2.19 -6.87 -12.83
N ARG A 150 -2.20 -6.51 -11.53
CA ARG A 150 -1.63 -7.34 -10.45
C ARG A 150 -2.46 -8.60 -10.23
N ASN A 151 -3.78 -8.47 -10.25
CA ASN A 151 -4.71 -9.57 -10.01
C ASN A 151 -4.98 -10.40 -11.28
N ASP A 152 -4.56 -9.94 -12.45
CA ASP A 152 -4.76 -10.65 -13.70
C ASP A 152 -3.92 -11.94 -13.75
N THR A 153 -4.61 -13.05 -13.98
CA THR A 153 -4.03 -14.39 -14.20
C THR A 153 -4.27 -14.90 -15.62
N SER A 154 -4.91 -14.09 -16.47
CA SER A 154 -5.24 -14.44 -17.86
C SER A 154 -4.17 -13.95 -18.86
N PHE A 155 -3.11 -13.29 -18.38
CA PHE A 155 -2.04 -12.77 -19.21
C PHE A 155 -1.36 -13.91 -19.97
N GLN A 156 -1.27 -13.77 -21.29
CA GLN A 156 -0.56 -14.68 -22.17
C GLN A 156 0.25 -13.89 -23.19
N ARG A 157 1.57 -14.09 -23.21
CA ARG A 157 2.45 -13.45 -24.19
C ARG A 157 3.74 -14.26 -24.38
N THR A 158 4.31 -14.16 -25.56
CA THR A 158 5.60 -14.78 -25.90
C THR A 158 6.74 -13.81 -25.62
N CYS A 159 7.89 -14.31 -25.16
CA CYS A 159 9.05 -13.47 -24.93
C CYS A 159 9.69 -13.05 -26.25
N MET A 160 9.78 -11.75 -26.48
CA MET A 160 10.40 -11.09 -27.65
C MET A 160 11.87 -11.47 -27.93
N PHE A 161 12.56 -12.09 -26.96
CA PHE A 161 13.97 -12.45 -27.06
C PHE A 161 14.24 -13.95 -27.28
N CYS A 162 13.51 -14.85 -26.60
CA CYS A 162 13.74 -16.30 -26.60
C CYS A 162 12.60 -17.17 -27.15
N ASN A 163 11.47 -16.58 -27.56
CA ASN A 163 10.27 -17.29 -28.04
C ASN A 163 9.65 -18.26 -27.02
N GLU A 164 9.93 -18.11 -25.73
CA GLU A 164 9.23 -18.84 -24.68
C GLU A 164 7.85 -18.23 -24.42
N ASP A 165 6.84 -19.07 -24.24
CA ASP A 165 5.45 -18.64 -23.99
C ASP A 165 5.19 -18.54 -22.48
N PHE A 166 4.68 -17.40 -22.05
CA PHE A 166 4.33 -17.14 -20.65
C PHE A 166 2.82 -17.02 -20.51
N THR A 167 2.28 -17.67 -19.49
CA THR A 167 0.86 -17.62 -19.10
C THR A 167 0.74 -17.35 -17.60
N GLY A 168 -0.37 -16.75 -17.17
CA GLY A 168 -0.62 -16.44 -15.77
C GLY A 168 -0.53 -14.94 -15.50
N ASN A 169 0.46 -14.53 -14.70
CA ASN A 169 0.65 -13.13 -14.34
C ASN A 169 1.80 -12.48 -15.14
N ARG A 170 1.65 -11.19 -15.46
CA ARG A 170 2.67 -10.40 -16.18
C ARG A 170 4.05 -10.41 -15.53
N SER A 171 4.11 -10.53 -14.19
CA SER A 171 5.37 -10.57 -13.44
C SER A 171 6.28 -11.72 -13.86
N VAL A 172 5.74 -12.85 -14.31
CA VAL A 172 6.52 -14.02 -14.73
C VAL A 172 7.36 -13.68 -15.96
N LEU A 173 6.74 -13.05 -16.97
CA LEU A 173 7.43 -12.63 -18.19
C LEU A 173 8.48 -11.55 -17.90
N LEU A 174 8.13 -10.54 -17.12
CA LEU A 174 9.04 -9.42 -16.81
C LEU A 174 10.24 -9.88 -15.98
N ASN A 175 10.03 -10.78 -15.01
CA ASN A 175 11.11 -11.38 -14.22
C ASN A 175 11.99 -12.30 -15.08
N HIS A 176 11.42 -13.03 -16.04
CA HIS A 176 12.19 -13.81 -17.01
C HIS A 176 13.08 -12.90 -17.88
N MET A 177 12.53 -11.80 -18.43
CA MET A 177 13.30 -10.83 -19.22
C MET A 177 14.47 -10.23 -18.42
N ALA A 178 14.25 -9.94 -17.14
CA ALA A 178 15.31 -9.44 -16.26
C ALA A 178 16.38 -10.49 -15.94
N ARG A 179 16.01 -11.76 -15.70
CA ARG A 179 16.94 -12.82 -15.30
C ARG A 179 17.69 -13.44 -16.48
N GLU A 180 16.96 -13.92 -17.49
CA GLU A 180 17.52 -14.69 -18.61
C GLU A 180 18.11 -13.78 -19.70
N HIS A 181 17.58 -12.56 -19.86
CA HIS A 181 18.03 -11.63 -20.89
C HIS A 181 18.76 -10.42 -20.32
N SER A 182 18.82 -10.30 -19.00
CA SER A 182 19.37 -9.13 -18.31
C SER A 182 18.78 -7.82 -18.83
N PHE A 183 17.51 -7.85 -19.25
CA PHE A 183 16.78 -6.69 -19.76
C PHE A 183 15.77 -6.28 -18.70
N SER A 184 16.10 -5.22 -17.96
CA SER A 184 15.31 -4.72 -16.84
C SER A 184 14.58 -3.45 -17.25
N ILE A 185 13.26 -3.49 -17.21
CA ILE A 185 12.37 -2.36 -17.51
C ILE A 185 11.68 -1.82 -16.24
N GLY A 186 12.19 -2.18 -15.06
CA GLY A 186 11.59 -1.86 -13.77
C GLY A 186 10.93 -3.06 -13.10
N LEU A 187 10.43 -2.84 -11.89
CA LEU A 187 9.67 -3.85 -11.15
C LEU A 187 8.30 -4.07 -11.81
N PRO A 188 7.80 -5.32 -11.89
CA PRO A 188 6.47 -5.60 -12.45
C PRO A 188 5.36 -4.76 -11.82
N ASP A 189 5.49 -4.48 -10.52
CA ASP A 189 4.51 -3.70 -9.77
C ASP A 189 4.47 -2.24 -10.21
N ASN A 190 5.60 -1.63 -10.57
CA ASN A 190 5.68 -0.21 -10.90
C ASN A 190 5.28 0.12 -12.35
N ILE A 191 4.90 -0.90 -13.12
CA ILE A 191 4.50 -0.77 -14.53
C ILE A 191 2.97 -0.79 -14.61
N VAL A 192 2.40 0.05 -15.48
CA VAL A 192 0.97 0.08 -15.82
C VAL A 192 0.83 0.02 -17.34
N TYR A 193 -0.32 -0.47 -17.83
CA TYR A 193 -0.56 -0.69 -19.26
C TYR A 193 0.50 -1.63 -19.85
N CYS A 194 0.78 -2.74 -19.15
CA CYS A 194 1.89 -3.64 -19.48
C CYS A 194 1.79 -4.22 -20.89
N THR A 195 0.57 -4.54 -21.35
CA THR A 195 0.32 -5.02 -22.72
C THR A 195 0.72 -3.99 -23.76
N GLU A 196 0.25 -2.75 -23.63
CA GLU A 196 0.60 -1.64 -24.51
C GLU A 196 2.09 -1.31 -24.48
N PHE A 197 2.72 -1.41 -23.30
CA PHE A 197 4.14 -1.17 -23.15
C PHE A 197 4.97 -2.18 -23.94
N LEU A 198 4.66 -3.46 -23.75
CA LEU A 198 5.33 -4.55 -24.46
C LEU A 198 5.03 -4.48 -25.97
N ASP A 199 3.82 -4.08 -26.39
CA ASP A 199 3.50 -3.85 -27.81
C ASP A 199 4.34 -2.71 -28.40
N ALA A 200 4.58 -1.64 -27.63
CA ALA A 200 5.44 -0.55 -28.05
C ALA A 200 6.91 -0.99 -28.20
N LEU A 201 7.40 -1.84 -27.30
CA LEU A 201 8.74 -2.41 -27.38
C LEU A 201 8.89 -3.38 -28.55
N GLU A 202 7.90 -4.25 -28.79
CA GLU A 202 7.91 -5.16 -29.95
C GLU A 202 7.91 -4.38 -31.26
N ARG A 203 7.07 -3.34 -31.38
CA ARG A 203 7.04 -2.48 -32.58
C ARG A 203 8.39 -1.80 -32.83
N LYS A 204 9.09 -1.35 -31.78
CA LYS A 204 10.43 -0.80 -31.90
C LYS A 204 11.46 -1.87 -32.30
N LEU A 205 11.33 -3.10 -31.81
CA LEU A 205 12.17 -4.22 -32.22
C LEU A 205 11.97 -4.58 -33.70
N ASP A 206 10.72 -4.58 -34.18
CA ASP A 206 10.36 -4.86 -35.57
C ASP A 206 10.84 -3.77 -36.53
N ASN A 207 10.86 -2.52 -36.07
CA ASN A 207 11.51 -1.40 -36.76
C ASN A 207 13.05 -1.43 -36.69
N MET A 208 13.63 -2.49 -36.14
CA MET A 208 15.07 -2.68 -35.95
C MET A 208 15.71 -1.56 -35.13
N GLN A 209 14.96 -0.96 -34.19
CA GLN A 209 15.41 0.14 -33.35
C GLN A 209 15.91 -0.35 -31.99
N CYS A 210 17.06 0.16 -31.55
CA CYS A 210 17.57 -0.13 -30.21
C CYS A 210 16.85 0.70 -29.13
N PHE A 211 16.38 0.06 -28.06
CA PHE A 211 15.63 0.72 -26.97
C PHE A 211 16.42 1.78 -26.19
N TYR A 212 17.75 1.67 -26.16
CA TYR A 212 18.63 2.57 -25.39
C TYR A 212 19.18 3.71 -26.25
N CYS A 213 19.79 3.38 -27.39
CA CYS A 213 20.47 4.38 -28.24
C CYS A 213 19.63 4.85 -29.42
N GLU A 214 18.43 4.31 -29.59
CA GLU A 214 17.44 4.66 -30.63
C GLU A 214 17.92 4.54 -32.07
N LYS A 215 19.11 3.96 -32.29
CA LYS A 215 19.66 3.68 -33.62
C LYS A 215 18.88 2.56 -34.30
N ILE A 216 18.68 2.73 -35.60
CA ILE A 216 18.05 1.74 -36.48
C ILE A 216 19.13 0.87 -37.11
N PHE A 217 18.88 -0.44 -37.15
CA PHE A 217 19.76 -1.46 -37.68
C PHE A 217 19.15 -2.12 -38.91
N ARG A 218 19.98 -2.86 -39.65
CA ARG A 218 19.54 -3.52 -40.89
C ARG A 218 18.76 -4.80 -40.60
N ASP A 219 19.22 -5.57 -39.62
CA ASP A 219 18.68 -6.90 -39.31
C ASP A 219 18.55 -7.14 -37.80
N LYS A 220 17.55 -7.96 -37.41
CA LYS A 220 17.29 -8.34 -36.01
C LYS A 220 18.50 -8.98 -35.33
N THR A 221 19.31 -9.72 -36.08
CA THR A 221 20.55 -10.33 -35.59
C THR A 221 21.58 -9.27 -35.23
N THR A 222 21.79 -8.27 -36.09
CA THR A 222 22.73 -7.16 -35.84
C THR A 222 22.29 -6.28 -34.67
N LEU A 223 20.98 -6.06 -34.50
CA LEU A 223 20.42 -5.36 -33.35
C LEU A 223 20.63 -6.13 -32.04
N LYS A 224 20.30 -7.43 -32.02
CA LYS A 224 20.52 -8.29 -30.84
C LYS A 224 22.00 -8.33 -30.45
N ASP A 225 22.89 -8.44 -31.43
CA ASP A 225 24.33 -8.49 -31.20
C ASP A 225 24.88 -7.14 -30.71
N HIS A 226 24.34 -6.03 -31.25
CA HIS A 226 24.62 -4.68 -30.76
C HIS A 226 24.22 -4.50 -29.30
N MET A 227 22.99 -4.87 -28.93
CA MET A 227 22.47 -4.74 -27.56
C MET A 227 23.28 -5.58 -26.58
N ARG A 228 23.68 -6.80 -26.97
CA ARG A 228 24.53 -7.69 -26.17
C ARG A 228 25.94 -7.13 -25.98
N LYS A 229 26.61 -6.71 -27.06
CA LYS A 229 28.01 -6.21 -27.04
C LYS A 229 28.14 -4.88 -26.32
N LYS A 230 27.17 -3.96 -26.53
CA LYS A 230 27.18 -2.63 -25.90
C LYS A 230 26.46 -2.59 -24.55
N GLN A 231 25.92 -3.71 -24.09
CA GLN A 231 25.17 -3.80 -22.82
C GLN A 231 24.02 -2.79 -22.76
N HIS A 232 23.35 -2.54 -23.90
CA HIS A 232 22.13 -1.73 -23.96
C HIS A 232 20.95 -2.57 -23.43
N ARG A 233 20.97 -2.75 -22.11
CA ARG A 233 20.07 -3.61 -21.32
C ARG A 233 18.91 -2.85 -20.68
N ARG A 234 18.90 -1.53 -20.84
CA ARG A 234 17.89 -0.62 -20.29
C ARG A 234 17.23 0.14 -21.44
N ILE A 235 16.08 0.72 -21.15
CA ILE A 235 15.41 1.67 -22.04
C ILE A 235 16.09 3.04 -21.91
N ASN A 236 16.04 3.85 -22.97
CA ASN A 236 16.52 5.23 -22.92
C ASN A 236 15.74 6.01 -21.86
N ALA A 237 16.44 6.53 -20.86
CA ALA A 237 15.86 7.30 -19.77
C ALA A 237 15.22 8.60 -20.26
N ASN A 238 15.88 9.27 -21.21
CA ASN A 238 15.44 10.54 -21.77
C ASN A 238 14.25 10.43 -22.73
N ASN A 239 13.69 9.23 -22.96
CA ASN A 239 12.57 9.04 -23.86
C ASN A 239 11.24 9.07 -23.10
N HIS A 240 10.63 10.25 -23.11
CA HIS A 240 9.35 10.53 -22.44
C HIS A 240 8.14 9.73 -22.98
N ASP A 241 8.26 9.06 -24.13
CA ASP A 241 7.19 8.20 -24.64
C ASP A 241 6.86 7.05 -23.66
N TYR A 242 7.87 6.62 -22.89
CA TYR A 242 7.71 5.52 -21.94
C TYR A 242 7.25 5.96 -20.57
N ASP A 243 7.27 7.26 -20.26
CA ASP A 243 6.92 7.78 -18.93
C ASP A 243 5.49 7.39 -18.55
N ARG A 244 4.58 7.30 -19.52
CA ARG A 244 3.19 6.87 -19.33
C ARG A 244 3.02 5.44 -18.80
N PHE A 245 4.06 4.61 -18.83
CA PHE A 245 3.97 3.21 -18.38
C PHE A 245 4.45 3.03 -16.94
N TYR A 246 4.99 4.07 -16.29
CA TYR A 246 5.50 3.99 -14.93
C TYR A 246 4.60 4.74 -13.95
N VAL A 247 4.17 4.06 -12.88
CA VAL A 247 3.28 4.64 -11.85
C VAL A 247 3.87 5.90 -11.22
N ILE A 248 5.20 5.94 -11.04
CA ILE A 248 5.90 7.04 -10.38
C ILE A 248 5.62 8.37 -11.06
N ASN A 249 5.46 8.38 -12.39
CA ASN A 249 5.17 9.60 -13.17
C ASN A 249 3.75 10.14 -12.97
N TYR A 250 2.92 9.48 -12.18
CA TYR A 250 1.56 9.91 -11.87
C TYR A 250 1.43 10.43 -10.42
N LEU A 251 2.42 10.18 -9.56
CA LEU A 251 2.37 10.50 -8.13
C LEU A 251 2.53 12.01 -7.86
N GLU A 252 3.44 12.69 -8.55
CA GLU A 252 3.76 14.10 -8.29
C GLU A 252 3.48 15.00 -9.49
N LEU A 253 2.90 16.19 -9.22
CA LEU A 253 2.60 17.19 -10.23
C LEU A 253 3.89 17.73 -10.85
N GLY A 254 4.13 17.38 -12.11
CA GLY A 254 5.19 17.96 -12.92
C GLY A 254 6.59 17.44 -12.64
N LYS A 255 6.72 16.39 -11.83
CA LYS A 255 8.00 15.69 -11.66
C LYS A 255 8.04 14.43 -12.51
N THR A 256 9.13 14.29 -13.26
CA THR A 256 9.50 13.05 -13.95
C THR A 256 10.07 12.05 -12.97
N TRP A 257 10.04 10.76 -13.31
CA TRP A 257 10.67 9.69 -12.52
C TRP A 257 12.17 9.96 -12.29
N GLU A 258 12.85 10.69 -13.19
CA GLU A 258 14.23 11.14 -13.01
C GLU A 258 14.36 12.15 -11.88
N GLU A 259 13.44 13.10 -11.78
CA GLU A 259 13.40 14.10 -10.72
C GLU A 259 13.07 13.46 -9.38
N VAL A 260 12.08 12.56 -9.34
CA VAL A 260 11.70 11.81 -8.12
C VAL A 260 12.87 10.94 -7.61
N LEU A 261 13.55 10.20 -8.49
CA LEU A 261 14.74 9.41 -8.10
C LEU A 261 15.91 10.30 -7.66
N SER A 262 16.08 11.47 -8.28
CA SER A 262 17.17 12.39 -7.94
C SER A 262 16.96 13.11 -6.60
N GLU A 263 15.71 13.23 -6.16
CA GLU A 263 15.33 13.76 -4.85
C GLU A 263 15.59 12.71 -3.76
N ASP A 264 15.19 11.46 -3.98
CA ASP A 264 15.40 10.33 -3.06
C ASP A 264 16.90 10.06 -2.79
N ASP A 265 17.75 10.14 -3.83
CA ASP A 265 19.22 9.99 -3.70
C ASP A 265 19.91 11.20 -3.01
N ARG A 266 19.24 12.38 -2.97
CA ARG A 266 19.79 13.59 -2.31
C ARG A 266 19.35 13.73 -0.85
N GLU A 267 18.24 13.13 -0.45
CA GLU A 267 17.80 13.11 0.94
C GLU A 267 18.54 12.07 1.78
N LEU A 268 19.03 10.98 1.20
CA LEU A 268 19.81 9.96 1.93
C LEU A 268 21.24 10.40 2.34
N LEU A 269 21.71 11.57 1.89
CA LEU A 269 23.09 12.04 2.11
C LEU A 269 23.22 13.44 2.75
N LYS A 270 22.13 14.04 3.22
CA LYS A 270 22.17 15.32 3.95
C LYS A 270 21.72 15.13 5.40
N ASP A 271 22.70 15.05 6.28
CA ASP A 271 22.65 15.32 7.73
C ASP A 271 21.33 14.97 8.43
N ASP A 272 21.28 13.72 8.90
CA ASP A 272 20.32 13.17 9.84
C ASP A 272 20.56 13.71 11.27
N ASP A 273 20.41 15.02 11.47
CA ASP A 273 20.43 15.62 12.83
C ASP A 273 19.35 16.67 13.09
N ASP A 274 18.38 16.91 12.20
CA ASP A 274 17.24 17.78 12.52
C ASP A 274 16.06 17.58 11.54
N SER A 275 15.65 16.33 11.33
CA SER A 275 14.40 16.09 10.60
C SER A 275 13.22 16.43 11.51
N ASP A 276 12.50 17.47 11.11
CA ASP A 276 11.31 18.02 11.74
C ASP A 276 10.15 17.00 11.66
N TRP A 277 10.15 16.06 12.60
CA TRP A 277 9.11 15.04 12.83
C TRP A 277 7.79 15.61 13.36
N SER A 278 7.57 16.94 13.30
CA SER A 278 6.40 17.56 13.95
C SER A 278 5.09 17.45 13.17
N ASP A 279 5.12 17.03 11.89
CA ASP A 279 3.92 16.90 11.03
C ASP A 279 3.39 15.46 10.89
N TRP A 280 4.07 14.45 11.44
CA TRP A 280 3.45 13.15 11.70
C TRP A 280 2.60 13.28 12.97
N GLN A 281 1.33 13.65 12.81
CA GLN A 281 0.36 13.43 13.88
C GLN A 281 0.15 11.93 14.04
N ALA A 282 1.01 11.30 14.85
CA ALA A 282 0.72 10.00 15.42
C ALA A 282 -0.65 10.12 16.09
N HIS A 283 -1.64 9.38 15.58
CA HIS A 283 -2.88 9.20 16.31
C HIS A 283 -2.47 8.66 17.69
N PRO A 284 -2.84 9.33 18.81
CA PRO A 284 -2.37 8.93 20.13
C PRO A 284 -2.83 7.49 20.38
N VAL A 285 -1.88 6.55 20.34
CA VAL A 285 -2.15 5.13 20.55
C VAL A 285 -2.44 4.95 22.03
N CYS A 286 -3.72 4.97 22.40
CA CYS A 286 -4.14 4.86 23.78
C CYS A 286 -4.07 3.40 24.25
N ALA A 287 -3.54 3.18 25.45
CA ALA A 287 -3.52 1.86 26.07
C ALA A 287 -4.91 1.53 26.63
N VAL A 288 -5.46 0.38 26.23
CA VAL A 288 -6.77 -0.09 26.68
C VAL A 288 -6.63 -0.98 27.92
N CYS A 289 -7.53 -0.78 28.90
CA CYS A 289 -7.58 -1.58 30.12
C CYS A 289 -7.84 -3.06 29.81
N LEU A 290 -7.25 -3.97 30.61
CA LEU A 290 -7.47 -5.41 30.47
C LEU A 290 -8.92 -5.81 30.77
N PHE A 291 -9.56 -5.13 31.73
CA PHE A 291 -10.84 -5.56 32.31
C PHE A 291 -12.03 -4.74 31.81
N CYS A 292 -11.84 -3.55 31.23
CA CYS A 292 -12.93 -2.68 30.77
C CYS A 292 -12.61 -2.02 29.42
N GLU A 293 -13.47 -1.11 28.96
CA GLU A 293 -13.30 -0.38 27.68
C GLU A 293 -12.60 0.98 27.84
N GLN A 294 -12.10 1.30 29.04
CA GLN A 294 -11.39 2.56 29.28
C GLN A 294 -10.02 2.56 28.59
N GLN A 295 -9.70 3.70 27.98
CA GLN A 295 -8.46 3.95 27.25
C GLN A 295 -7.73 5.10 27.90
N GLU A 296 -6.42 4.98 28.04
CA GLU A 296 -5.57 6.01 28.64
C GLU A 296 -4.33 6.25 27.79
N GLU A 297 -3.87 7.50 27.78
CA GLU A 297 -2.74 7.94 26.94
C GLU A 297 -1.37 7.52 27.49
N ASN A 298 -1.29 7.09 28.75
CA ASN A 298 -0.02 6.77 29.42
C ASN A 298 -0.12 5.46 30.24
N MET A 299 0.94 4.66 30.19
CA MET A 299 1.13 3.43 30.96
C MET A 299 0.92 3.64 32.48
N GLU A 300 1.38 4.77 33.03
CA GLU A 300 1.19 5.08 34.45
C GLU A 300 -0.29 5.27 34.80
N LYS A 301 -1.04 5.96 33.94
CA LYS A 301 -2.47 6.20 34.13
C LYS A 301 -3.27 4.90 34.00
N ILE A 302 -2.97 4.08 33.00
CA ILE A 302 -3.68 2.81 32.82
C ILE A 302 -3.36 1.80 33.94
N CYS A 303 -2.11 1.76 34.43
CA CYS A 303 -1.75 0.94 35.59
C CYS A 303 -2.46 1.41 36.86
N THR A 304 -2.55 2.73 37.08
CA THR A 304 -3.30 3.31 38.20
C THR A 304 -4.78 2.96 38.10
N HIS A 305 -5.38 3.08 36.92
CA HIS A 305 -6.75 2.67 36.67
C HIS A 305 -6.98 1.17 36.98
N MET A 306 -6.11 0.29 36.51
CA MET A 306 -6.19 -1.15 36.82
C MET A 306 -6.10 -1.42 38.33
N GLN A 307 -5.27 -0.66 39.05
CA GLN A 307 -5.09 -0.82 40.49
C GLN A 307 -6.28 -0.26 41.30
N GLU A 308 -6.80 0.91 40.95
CA GLU A 308 -7.88 1.57 41.68
C GLU A 308 -9.26 0.97 41.36
N ALA A 309 -9.58 0.76 40.08
CA ALA A 309 -10.88 0.27 39.65
C ALA A 309 -10.99 -1.25 39.75
N HIS A 310 -9.91 -1.98 39.41
CA HIS A 310 -9.94 -3.43 39.32
C HIS A 310 -9.13 -4.16 40.41
N LYS A 311 -8.41 -3.44 41.29
CA LYS A 311 -7.48 -4.03 42.28
C LYS A 311 -6.44 -4.96 41.65
N PHE A 312 -6.12 -4.71 40.38
CA PHE A 312 -5.12 -5.45 39.62
C PHE A 312 -3.83 -4.64 39.58
N ASP A 313 -2.76 -5.19 40.13
CA ASP A 313 -1.45 -4.54 40.18
C ASP A 313 -0.48 -5.29 39.27
N LEU A 314 -0.34 -4.80 38.03
CA LEU A 314 0.54 -5.39 37.02
C LEU A 314 2.00 -5.34 37.46
N HIS A 315 2.45 -4.26 38.11
CA HIS A 315 3.83 -4.09 38.54
C HIS A 315 4.20 -5.10 39.64
N LYS A 316 3.33 -5.24 40.65
CA LYS A 316 3.51 -6.22 41.71
C LYS A 316 3.59 -7.65 41.16
N LEU A 317 2.75 -7.97 40.17
CA LEU A 317 2.75 -9.27 39.52
C LEU A 317 4.04 -9.55 38.73
N LYS A 318 4.56 -8.55 38.01
CA LYS A 318 5.86 -8.65 37.34
C LYS A 318 6.98 -8.96 38.33
N THR A 319 7.00 -8.29 39.49
CA THR A 319 8.02 -8.48 40.53
C THR A 319 7.88 -9.83 41.25
N GLU A 320 6.66 -10.26 41.58
CA GLU A 320 6.42 -11.51 42.31
C GLU A 320 6.75 -12.76 41.47
N LEU A 321 6.48 -12.72 40.17
CA LEU A 321 6.73 -13.83 39.24
C LEU A 321 8.06 -13.72 38.47
N ASN A 322 8.82 -12.63 38.67
CA ASN A 322 10.06 -12.33 37.97
C ASN A 322 9.97 -12.52 36.44
N LEU A 323 8.96 -11.90 35.82
CA LEU A 323 8.60 -12.14 34.42
C LEU A 323 9.53 -11.41 33.45
N LYS A 324 10.13 -12.18 32.53
CA LYS A 324 10.85 -11.61 31.37
C LYS A 324 9.90 -10.90 30.42
N PHE A 325 10.39 -9.97 29.60
CA PHE A 325 9.58 -9.19 28.65
C PHE A 325 8.56 -10.04 27.86
N TYR A 326 9.00 -11.09 27.17
CA TYR A 326 8.11 -11.96 26.38
C TYR A 326 7.09 -12.73 27.23
N GLN A 327 7.41 -13.04 28.48
CA GLN A 327 6.46 -13.68 29.40
C GLN A 327 5.39 -12.67 29.86
N GLN A 328 5.75 -11.39 30.01
CA GLN A 328 4.78 -10.33 30.28
C GLN A 328 3.81 -10.16 29.11
N VAL A 329 4.31 -10.18 27.87
CA VAL A 329 3.48 -10.14 26.64
C VAL A 329 2.50 -11.30 26.60
N LYS A 330 2.98 -12.54 26.80
CA LYS A 330 2.13 -13.74 26.84
C LYS A 330 1.07 -13.68 27.91
N LEU A 331 1.42 -13.20 29.11
CA LEU A 331 0.47 -13.08 30.22
C LEU A 331 -0.65 -12.07 29.90
N VAL A 332 -0.30 -10.91 29.34
CA VAL A 332 -1.28 -9.89 28.93
C VAL A 332 -2.22 -10.44 27.85
N ASN A 333 -1.66 -11.12 26.84
CA ASN A 333 -2.45 -11.77 25.79
C ASN A 333 -3.35 -12.89 26.34
N TYR A 334 -2.85 -13.68 27.29
CA TYR A 334 -3.65 -14.70 27.97
C TYR A 334 -4.85 -14.10 28.68
N ILE A 335 -4.64 -13.06 29.52
CA ILE A 335 -5.72 -12.39 30.25
C ILE A 335 -6.76 -11.82 29.27
N ARG A 336 -6.31 -11.14 28.21
CA ARG A 336 -7.19 -10.59 27.17
C ARG A 336 -8.01 -11.67 26.48
N ARG A 337 -7.39 -12.81 26.14
CA ARG A 337 -8.07 -13.93 25.50
C ARG A 337 -9.13 -14.57 26.41
N GLU A 338 -8.80 -14.79 27.67
CA GLU A 338 -9.74 -15.36 28.65
C GLU A 338 -10.95 -14.44 28.87
N LEU A 339 -10.72 -13.13 29.01
CA LEU A 339 -11.79 -12.15 29.16
C LEU A 339 -12.63 -12.01 27.89
N HIS A 340 -12.03 -12.03 26.70
CA HIS A 340 -12.77 -12.05 25.44
C HIS A 340 -13.65 -13.30 25.31
N GLN A 341 -13.17 -14.46 25.75
CA GLN A 341 -13.95 -15.71 25.77
C GLN A 341 -14.96 -15.80 26.93
N CYS A 342 -15.13 -14.70 27.68
CA CYS A 342 -15.98 -14.60 28.87
C CYS A 342 -15.70 -15.69 29.91
N ARG A 343 -14.42 -16.00 30.13
CA ARG A 343 -13.95 -17.02 31.06
C ARG A 343 -13.06 -16.41 32.15
N CYS A 344 -13.31 -16.78 33.40
CA CYS A 344 -12.44 -16.38 34.50
C CYS A 344 -11.15 -17.21 34.48
N TYR A 345 -9.98 -16.58 34.39
CA TYR A 345 -8.71 -17.32 34.37
C TYR A 345 -8.44 -18.10 35.67
N GLY A 346 -8.87 -17.59 36.83
CA GLY A 346 -8.58 -18.22 38.12
C GLY A 346 -9.38 -19.50 38.41
N CYS A 347 -10.65 -19.57 37.99
CA CYS A 347 -11.53 -20.71 38.28
C CYS A 347 -12.13 -21.39 37.03
N GLN A 348 -11.80 -20.89 35.84
CA GLN A 348 -12.26 -21.39 34.53
C GLN A 348 -13.79 -21.36 34.36
N LYS A 349 -14.52 -20.63 35.21
CA LYS A 349 -15.97 -20.45 35.08
C LYS A 349 -16.27 -19.54 33.89
N LYS A 350 -17.12 -20.01 32.98
CA LYS A 350 -17.64 -19.25 31.84
C LYS A 350 -18.91 -18.49 32.24
N LEU A 351 -19.00 -17.23 31.84
CA LEU A 351 -20.13 -16.32 32.08
C LEU A 351 -20.61 -15.75 30.74
N GLU A 352 -21.73 -15.03 30.74
CA GLU A 352 -22.39 -14.61 29.49
C GLU A 352 -21.86 -13.26 28.97
N THR A 353 -21.36 -12.38 29.85
CA THR A 353 -20.85 -11.06 29.49
C THR A 353 -19.48 -10.75 30.12
N LYS A 354 -18.71 -9.84 29.51
CA LYS A 354 -17.38 -9.42 30.01
C LYS A 354 -17.51 -8.75 31.38
N GLU A 355 -18.56 -7.96 31.58
CA GLU A 355 -18.86 -7.27 32.83
C GLU A 355 -19.12 -8.27 33.98
N GLU A 356 -19.86 -9.36 33.71
CA GLU A 356 -20.11 -10.42 34.68
C GLU A 356 -18.83 -11.15 35.09
N VAL A 357 -17.91 -11.40 34.14
CA VAL A 357 -16.61 -12.02 34.44
C VAL A 357 -15.78 -11.13 35.34
N VAL A 358 -15.72 -9.84 35.03
CA VAL A 358 -14.99 -8.85 35.82
C VAL A 358 -15.57 -8.74 37.23
N GLN A 359 -16.91 -8.68 37.36
CA GLN A 359 -17.59 -8.66 38.65
C GLN A 359 -17.32 -9.93 39.46
N HIS A 360 -17.40 -11.11 38.83
CA HIS A 360 -17.09 -12.39 39.46
C HIS A 360 -15.66 -12.43 39.98
N MET A 361 -14.70 -11.92 39.19
CA MET A 361 -13.29 -11.88 39.58
C MET A 361 -13.04 -10.98 40.78
N MET A 362 -13.74 -9.84 40.88
CA MET A 362 -13.66 -8.96 42.05
C MET A 362 -14.27 -9.59 43.30
N GLU A 363 -15.43 -10.22 43.19
CA GLU A 363 -16.14 -10.85 44.32
C GLU A 363 -15.44 -12.10 44.85
N ALA A 364 -14.91 -12.93 43.96
CA ALA A 364 -14.18 -14.15 44.31
C ALA A 364 -12.70 -13.91 44.64
N GLY A 365 -12.19 -12.69 44.40
CA GLY A 365 -10.79 -12.34 44.64
C GLY A 365 -9.81 -13.02 43.67
N HIS A 366 -10.26 -13.42 42.48
CA HIS A 366 -9.43 -14.08 41.47
C HIS A 366 -8.55 -13.12 40.65
N VAL A 367 -8.70 -11.81 40.84
CA VAL A 367 -7.97 -10.77 40.07
C VAL A 367 -6.46 -10.96 40.10
N MET A 368 -5.86 -11.23 41.26
CA MET A 368 -4.41 -11.45 41.39
C MET A 368 -4.01 -12.94 41.38
N GLN A 369 -4.97 -13.86 41.23
CA GLN A 369 -4.74 -15.31 41.26
C GLN A 369 -4.55 -15.84 39.84
N ILE A 370 -3.36 -15.63 39.28
CA ILE A 370 -3.01 -16.14 37.94
C ILE A 370 -2.68 -17.64 38.02
N PRO A 371 -3.16 -18.45 37.05
CA PRO A 371 -2.83 -19.88 36.95
C PRO A 371 -1.32 -20.17 36.83
N GLU A 372 -0.94 -21.43 37.02
CA GLU A 372 0.44 -21.88 36.85
C GLU A 372 1.03 -21.46 35.49
N ILE A 373 2.34 -21.17 35.47
CA ILE A 373 3.08 -20.66 34.30
C ILE A 373 2.85 -21.51 33.05
N SER A 374 2.72 -22.83 33.20
CA SER A 374 2.45 -23.78 32.12
C SER A 374 1.14 -23.54 31.36
N HIS A 375 0.16 -22.86 31.96
CA HIS A 375 -1.15 -22.63 31.34
C HIS A 375 -1.15 -21.43 30.38
N TRP A 376 -0.29 -20.44 30.63
CA TRP A 376 -0.25 -19.19 29.86
C TRP A 376 1.09 -18.94 29.15
N ASP A 377 2.18 -19.59 29.54
CA ASP A 377 3.46 -19.55 28.83
C ASP A 377 3.47 -20.51 27.63
N GLN A 378 2.47 -20.36 26.75
CA GLN A 378 2.30 -21.15 25.53
C GLN A 378 2.64 -20.32 24.29
N PRO A 379 3.19 -20.93 23.21
CA PRO A 379 3.57 -20.20 22.00
C PRO A 379 2.41 -19.42 21.35
N GLN A 380 1.17 -19.91 21.49
CA GLN A 380 -0.03 -19.28 20.97
C GLN A 380 -0.30 -17.87 21.51
N TYR A 381 0.34 -17.47 22.63
CA TYR A 381 0.19 -16.14 23.23
C TYR A 381 1.31 -15.17 22.84
N TYR A 382 2.24 -15.56 21.96
CA TYR A 382 3.16 -14.62 21.32
C TYR A 382 2.44 -13.66 20.38
N PHE A 383 1.34 -14.12 19.77
CA PHE A 383 0.53 -13.29 18.89
C PHE A 383 -0.40 -12.41 19.72
N PRO A 384 -0.40 -11.08 19.49
CA PRO A 384 -1.33 -10.18 20.14
C PRO A 384 -2.78 -10.63 19.97
N THR A 385 -3.56 -10.59 21.05
CA THR A 385 -5.00 -10.90 20.97
C THR A 385 -5.76 -9.79 20.24
N TYR A 386 -5.27 -8.55 20.31
CA TYR A 386 -5.81 -7.38 19.61
C TYR A 386 -4.73 -6.75 18.73
N GLU A 387 -5.13 -6.24 17.58
CA GLU A 387 -4.26 -5.44 16.71
C GLU A 387 -3.91 -4.08 17.36
N ASN A 388 -2.70 -3.58 17.11
CA ASN A 388 -2.24 -2.26 17.56
C ASN A 388 -2.31 -2.04 19.09
N ASP A 389 -1.97 -3.06 19.87
CA ASP A 389 -2.03 -3.01 21.33
C ASP A 389 -0.93 -2.12 21.96
N ALA A 390 -1.26 -0.85 22.22
CA ALA A 390 -0.39 0.11 22.91
C ALA A 390 0.06 -0.35 24.31
N LEU A 391 -0.70 -1.25 24.96
CA LEU A 391 -0.30 -1.75 26.27
C LEU A 391 0.93 -2.66 26.15
N LEU A 392 1.02 -3.49 25.10
CA LEU A 392 2.15 -4.40 24.86
C LEU A 392 3.42 -3.65 24.49
N THR A 393 3.30 -2.56 23.73
CA THR A 393 4.46 -1.74 23.31
C THR A 393 5.06 -0.94 24.46
N ALA A 394 4.28 -0.61 25.48
CA ALA A 394 4.73 0.15 26.65
C ALA A 394 5.15 -0.72 27.85
N LEU A 395 5.21 -2.06 27.71
CA LEU A 395 5.75 -2.94 28.75
C LEU A 395 7.26 -2.71 28.91
N SER A 396 7.70 -2.31 30.11
CA SER A 396 9.12 -2.07 30.40
C SER A 396 9.95 -3.36 30.42
N ASP A 397 11.06 -3.36 29.68
CA ASP A 397 12.10 -4.39 29.78
C ASP A 397 12.95 -4.08 31.03
N SER A 398 12.61 -4.73 32.14
CA SER A 398 13.19 -4.42 33.45
C SER A 398 14.37 -5.32 33.75
N GLU A 399 15.20 -5.66 32.75
CA GLU A 399 16.46 -6.36 32.95
C GLU A 399 17.51 -5.78 32.00
N SER A 400 18.44 -5.02 32.57
CA SER A 400 19.76 -4.78 32.00
C SER A 400 20.36 -6.10 31.52
N GLU A 401 20.82 -6.15 30.27
CA GLU A 401 21.45 -7.32 29.68
C GLU A 401 22.52 -7.92 30.60
N SER A 402 22.17 -9.03 31.24
CA SER A 402 23.14 -9.98 31.73
C SER A 402 22.88 -11.30 31.02
N GLU A 403 23.71 -11.58 30.02
CA GLU A 403 23.80 -12.88 29.38
C GLU A 403 24.09 -13.96 30.43
N GLY A 404 23.02 -14.65 30.85
CA GLY A 404 23.06 -15.81 31.73
C GLY A 404 22.48 -17.01 31.00
N ALA A 405 23.34 -17.99 30.78
CA ALA A 405 23.11 -19.18 29.98
C ALA A 405 21.81 -19.95 30.26
N ASP A 406 21.19 -20.36 29.15
CA ASP A 406 20.57 -21.67 28.93
C ASP A 406 19.40 -22.08 29.83
N HIS A 407 18.19 -21.81 29.34
CA HIS A 407 17.05 -22.73 29.31
C HIS A 407 15.95 -22.08 28.45
N SER A 408 16.19 -21.95 27.14
CA SER A 408 15.05 -21.90 26.22
C SER A 408 14.45 -23.30 26.23
N SER A 409 13.23 -23.44 26.74
CA SER A 409 12.38 -24.51 26.26
C SER A 409 12.19 -24.23 24.77
N ASP A 410 13.03 -24.86 23.95
CA ASP A 410 13.06 -24.78 22.51
C ASP A 410 11.75 -25.40 22.00
N VAL A 411 10.67 -24.61 22.03
CA VAL A 411 9.39 -24.99 21.44
C VAL A 411 9.44 -24.49 20.01
N PRO A 412 9.69 -25.37 19.03
CA PRO A 412 9.82 -24.96 17.64
C PRO A 412 8.50 -24.33 17.16
N VAL A 413 8.59 -23.06 16.77
CA VAL A 413 7.50 -22.31 16.13
C VAL A 413 7.47 -22.73 14.66
N PHE A 414 6.36 -23.34 14.23
CA PHE A 414 6.17 -23.75 12.84
C PHE A 414 5.14 -22.83 12.16
N PRO A 415 5.44 -22.29 10.96
CA PRO A 415 4.50 -21.47 10.21
C PRO A 415 3.29 -22.27 9.72
N GLU A 416 2.10 -21.66 9.76
CA GLU A 416 0.79 -22.30 9.50
C GLU A 416 0.56 -22.72 8.03
N ASP A 417 1.40 -22.24 7.10
CA ASP A 417 1.24 -22.44 5.65
C ASP A 417 1.61 -23.84 5.11
N ILE A 418 1.83 -24.84 5.98
CA ILE A 418 2.23 -26.18 5.55
C ILE A 418 1.14 -27.21 5.91
N SER A 419 -0.02 -27.05 5.29
CA SER A 419 -1.06 -28.08 5.29
C SER A 419 -0.51 -29.38 4.67
N ASN A 420 -0.23 -30.37 5.53
CA ASN A 420 0.30 -31.72 5.25
C ASN A 420 1.83 -31.91 5.28
N LEU A 421 2.46 -31.63 6.43
CA LEU A 421 3.80 -32.11 6.79
C LEU A 421 3.99 -33.63 6.58
N LYS A 422 2.95 -34.46 6.82
CA LYS A 422 3.00 -35.91 6.53
C LYS A 422 3.15 -36.21 5.04
N ALA A 423 2.47 -35.46 4.16
CA ALA A 423 2.55 -35.65 2.72
C ALA A 423 3.91 -35.19 2.18
N ILE A 424 4.43 -34.06 2.66
CA ILE A 424 5.76 -33.56 2.27
C ILE A 424 6.86 -34.49 2.78
N LYS A 425 6.76 -34.98 4.03
CA LYS A 425 7.70 -35.96 4.56
C LYS A 425 7.65 -37.29 3.80
N GLN A 426 6.48 -37.74 3.35
CA GLN A 426 6.34 -38.97 2.55
C GLN A 426 6.83 -38.80 1.11
N ASN A 427 6.57 -37.63 0.49
CA ASN A 427 6.95 -37.33 -0.90
C ASN A 427 8.33 -36.67 -1.05
N SER A 428 9.03 -36.41 0.06
CA SER A 428 10.36 -35.80 0.04
C SER A 428 11.34 -36.66 -0.75
N VAL A 429 12.00 -36.02 -1.73
CA VAL A 429 13.06 -36.60 -2.56
C VAL A 429 14.20 -37.19 -1.69
N LEU A 430 14.39 -36.69 -0.47
CA LEU A 430 15.36 -37.23 0.49
C LEU A 430 15.11 -38.70 0.86
N ASN A 431 13.85 -39.16 0.90
CA ASN A 431 13.56 -40.57 1.16
C ASN A 431 13.93 -41.49 -0.02
N LYS A 432 13.87 -40.98 -1.26
CA LYS A 432 14.33 -41.72 -2.44
C LYS A 432 15.85 -41.82 -2.45
N LEU A 433 16.54 -40.72 -2.11
CA LEU A 433 18.00 -40.68 -2.03
C LEU A 433 18.57 -41.56 -0.89
N LEU A 434 17.85 -41.72 0.21
CA LEU A 434 18.25 -42.62 1.32
C LEU A 434 18.04 -44.11 0.99
N LYS A 435 17.04 -44.46 0.16
CA LYS A 435 16.82 -45.86 -0.28
C LYS A 435 17.88 -46.34 -1.29
N ASP A 436 18.35 -45.46 -2.17
CA ASP A 436 19.40 -45.82 -3.14
C ASP A 436 20.76 -46.04 -2.47
N ARG A 437 20.98 -45.47 -1.29
CA ARG A 437 22.20 -45.66 -0.50
C ARG A 437 22.23 -46.96 0.31
N GLY A 438 21.08 -47.59 0.54
CA GLY A 438 20.96 -48.85 1.29
C GLY A 438 21.03 -50.12 0.43
N SER A 439 21.08 -49.98 -0.91
CA SER A 439 21.05 -51.10 -1.86
C SER A 439 22.42 -51.39 -2.50
N SER A 440 23.48 -50.76 -1.99
CA SER A 440 24.88 -51.09 -2.32
C SER A 440 25.65 -51.34 -1.03
N SER A 441 25.42 -52.52 -0.46
CA SER A 441 26.31 -53.18 0.50
C SER A 441 26.22 -54.68 0.28
#